data_AF-A0A8I1TNG7-F1
#
_entry.id   AF-A0A8I1TNG7-F1
#
_cell.length_a   1.000
_cell.length_b   1.000
_cell.length_c   1.000
_cell.angle_alpha   90.00
_cell.angle_beta   90.00
_cell.angle_gamma   90.00
#
_symmetry.space_group_name_H-M   'P 1'
#
loop_
_entity.id
_entity.type
_entity.pdbx_description
1 polymer ?
#
loop_
_entity_poly.entity_id
_entity_poly.type
_entity_poly.pdbx_seq_one_letter_code
_entity_poly.pdbx_strand_id
1 'polypeptide(L)'
;MRPSRARSAAAVLVWVVMAAGALVVGLTAVGAVGSGITGEGLRPLTSEEIDTRLAALPATSAPQPPASSASPAAEPQAVVVSGAPGGTVVVRCEGATPRIVSASPAQGFELKESGSDDGRPRVRFEGGDIEVDVRLTCANGAPVGDVRVEHDD
;
A
#
# COMPACT_ATOMS: atom_id res chain seq x y z
N MET A 1 63.71 -6.75 -19.27
CA MET A 1 62.42 -6.15 -18.84
C MET A 1 61.40 -7.27 -18.60
N ARG A 2 60.62 -7.25 -17.50
CA ARG A 2 59.23 -7.78 -17.41
C ARG A 2 58.88 -9.16 -16.76
N PRO A 3 59.46 -9.65 -15.64
CA PRO A 3 58.74 -10.65 -14.83
C PRO A 3 57.66 -10.01 -13.95
N SER A 4 57.93 -8.83 -13.39
CA SER A 4 56.98 -8.08 -12.54
C SER A 4 55.83 -7.47 -13.35
N ARG A 5 56.13 -6.85 -14.49
CA ARG A 5 55.11 -6.26 -15.38
C ARG A 5 54.14 -7.31 -15.95
N ALA A 6 54.61 -8.52 -16.24
CA ALA A 6 53.76 -9.61 -16.70
C ALA A 6 52.81 -10.13 -15.60
N ARG A 7 53.29 -10.23 -14.35
CA ARG A 7 52.45 -10.57 -13.18
C ARG A 7 51.42 -9.49 -12.88
N SER A 8 51.79 -8.22 -12.95
CA SER A 8 50.85 -7.12 -12.78
C SER A 8 49.76 -7.12 -13.86
N ALA A 9 50.15 -7.35 -15.13
CA ALA A 9 49.17 -7.44 -16.22
C ALA A 9 48.20 -8.61 -16.03
N ALA A 10 48.70 -9.78 -15.62
CA ALA A 10 47.86 -10.93 -15.31
C ALA A 10 46.90 -10.65 -14.13
N ALA A 11 47.38 -10.00 -13.06
CA ALA A 11 46.55 -9.63 -11.92
C ALA A 11 45.43 -8.64 -12.31
N VAL A 12 45.74 -7.65 -13.15
CA VAL A 12 44.75 -6.70 -13.66
C VAL A 12 43.71 -7.40 -14.54
N LEU A 13 44.13 -8.30 -15.42
CA LEU A 13 43.20 -9.08 -16.25
C LEU A 13 42.26 -9.94 -15.41
N VAL A 14 42.79 -10.65 -14.40
CA VAL A 14 41.98 -11.44 -13.48
C VAL A 14 40.98 -10.57 -12.72
N TRP A 15 41.41 -9.40 -12.25
CA TRP A 15 40.54 -8.46 -11.55
C TRP A 15 39.41 -7.94 -12.46
N VAL A 16 39.72 -7.58 -13.70
CA VAL A 16 38.72 -7.14 -14.68
C VAL A 16 37.70 -8.24 -14.99
N VAL A 17 38.16 -9.49 -15.13
CA VAL A 17 37.27 -10.64 -15.37
C VAL A 17 36.33 -10.85 -14.19
N MET A 18 36.84 -10.75 -12.95
CA MET A 18 36.00 -10.85 -11.75
C MET A 18 34.97 -9.72 -11.66
N ALA A 19 35.38 -8.48 -11.94
CA ALA A 19 34.47 -7.33 -11.95
C ALA A 19 33.38 -7.47 -13.02
N ALA A 20 33.74 -7.93 -14.22
CA ALA A 20 32.78 -8.20 -15.29
C ALA A 20 31.80 -9.31 -14.90
N GLY A 21 32.27 -10.39 -14.28
CA GLY A 21 31.41 -11.46 -13.78
C GLY A 21 30.39 -10.97 -12.76
N ALA A 22 30.83 -10.15 -11.79
CA ALA A 22 29.94 -9.57 -10.79
C ALA A 22 28.87 -8.66 -11.42
N LEU A 23 29.24 -7.86 -12.42
CA LEU A 23 28.28 -7.01 -13.15
C LEU A 23 27.25 -7.83 -13.92
N VAL A 24 27.67 -8.90 -14.59
CA VAL A 24 26.75 -9.81 -15.30
C VAL A 24 25.74 -10.41 -14.32
N VAL A 25 26.19 -10.92 -13.18
CA VAL A 25 25.29 -11.48 -12.15
C VAL A 25 24.30 -10.42 -11.66
N GLY A 26 24.78 -9.21 -11.35
CA GLY A 26 23.91 -8.11 -10.92
C GLY A 26 22.85 -7.74 -11.94
N LEU A 27 23.23 -7.60 -13.21
CA LEU A 27 22.31 -7.27 -14.31
C LEU A 27 21.27 -8.38 -14.54
N THR A 28 21.64 -9.65 -14.41
CA THR A 28 20.69 -10.77 -14.52
C THR A 28 19.65 -10.77 -13.40
N ALA A 29 20.07 -10.50 -12.16
CA ALA A 29 19.16 -10.42 -11.01
C ALA A 29 18.16 -9.26 -11.15
N VAL A 30 18.64 -8.08 -11.56
CA VAL A 30 17.76 -6.91 -11.82
C VAL A 30 16.80 -7.18 -12.98
N GLY A 31 17.28 -7.82 -14.05
CA GLY A 31 16.43 -8.21 -15.18
C GLY A 31 15.29 -9.14 -14.79
N ALA A 32 15.56 -10.12 -13.92
CA ALA A 32 14.54 -11.05 -13.43
C ALA A 32 13.43 -10.36 -12.60
N VAL A 33 13.81 -9.40 -11.75
CA VAL A 33 12.85 -8.57 -11.01
C VAL A 33 12.07 -7.68 -11.97
N GLY A 34 12.75 -7.03 -12.92
CA GLY A 34 12.14 -6.16 -13.92
C GLY A 34 11.14 -6.89 -14.82
N SER A 35 11.46 -8.09 -15.29
CA SER A 35 10.56 -8.89 -16.12
C SER A 35 9.26 -9.29 -15.42
N GLY A 36 9.24 -9.37 -14.08
CA GLY A 36 8.00 -9.58 -13.33
C GLY A 36 7.11 -8.34 -13.28
N ILE A 37 7.70 -7.15 -13.38
CA ILE A 37 7.02 -5.85 -13.31
C ILE A 37 6.64 -5.30 -14.70
N THR A 38 7.39 -5.63 -15.75
CA THR A 38 7.12 -5.17 -17.12
C THR A 38 6.76 -6.30 -18.09
N GLY A 39 6.74 -7.54 -17.62
CA GLY A 39 6.30 -8.71 -18.41
C GLY A 39 4.79 -8.76 -18.58
N GLU A 40 4.34 -9.65 -19.47
CA GLU A 40 2.99 -9.84 -20.03
C GLU A 40 1.75 -9.68 -19.10
N GLY A 41 1.92 -9.60 -17.79
CA GLY A 41 0.84 -9.36 -16.82
C GLY A 41 0.22 -7.95 -16.85
N LEU A 42 0.81 -6.98 -17.57
CA LEU A 42 0.26 -5.62 -17.70
C LEU A 42 -0.46 -5.36 -19.02
N ARG A 43 -0.81 -6.37 -19.83
CA ARG A 43 -1.58 -6.12 -21.04
C ARG A 43 -2.96 -5.57 -20.64
N PRO A 44 -3.24 -4.26 -20.84
CA PRO A 44 -4.53 -3.71 -20.45
C PRO A 44 -5.61 -4.37 -21.31
N LEU A 45 -6.73 -4.73 -20.70
CA LEU A 45 -7.90 -5.20 -21.47
C LEU A 45 -8.25 -4.15 -22.50
N THR A 46 -8.38 -4.57 -23.76
CA THR A 46 -8.83 -3.68 -24.84
C THR A 46 -10.30 -3.35 -24.63
N SER A 47 -10.76 -2.19 -25.09
CA SER A 47 -12.16 -1.76 -24.93
C SER A 47 -13.16 -2.80 -25.46
N GLU A 48 -12.81 -3.49 -26.55
CA GLU A 48 -13.63 -4.57 -27.14
C GLU A 48 -13.81 -5.77 -26.20
N GLU A 49 -12.76 -6.12 -25.46
CA GLU A 49 -12.83 -7.22 -24.49
C GLU A 49 -13.62 -6.83 -23.24
N ILE A 50 -13.58 -5.55 -22.85
CA ILE A 50 -14.41 -5.00 -21.79
C ILE A 50 -15.89 -5.07 -22.19
N ASP A 51 -16.24 -4.58 -23.38
CA ASP A 51 -17.62 -4.63 -23.88
C ASP A 51 -18.14 -6.07 -24.00
N THR A 52 -17.31 -7.01 -24.47
CA THR A 52 -17.66 -8.43 -24.54
C THR A 52 -17.93 -9.01 -23.15
N ARG A 53 -17.13 -8.63 -22.13
CA ARG A 53 -17.33 -9.07 -20.75
C ARG A 53 -18.56 -8.45 -20.11
N LEU A 54 -18.84 -7.17 -20.37
CA LEU A 54 -20.08 -6.53 -19.91
C LEU A 54 -21.32 -7.12 -20.59
N ALA A 55 -21.25 -7.40 -21.90
CA ALA A 55 -22.33 -8.03 -22.64
C ALA A 55 -22.57 -9.50 -22.25
N ALA A 56 -21.53 -10.19 -21.75
CA ALA A 56 -21.62 -11.54 -21.22
C ALA A 56 -22.18 -11.61 -19.78
N LEU A 57 -22.39 -10.47 -19.11
CA LEU A 57 -23.14 -10.45 -17.85
C LEU A 57 -24.58 -10.91 -18.14
N PRO A 58 -25.14 -11.83 -17.34
CA PRO A 58 -26.53 -12.23 -17.51
C PRO A 58 -27.40 -10.98 -17.39
N ALA A 59 -28.18 -10.69 -18.44
CA ALA A 59 -29.23 -9.70 -18.34
C ALA A 59 -30.11 -10.09 -17.14
N THR A 60 -30.19 -9.23 -16.14
CA THR A 60 -31.14 -9.36 -15.05
C THR A 60 -32.52 -9.56 -15.67
N SER A 61 -33.00 -10.81 -15.66
CA SER A 61 -34.37 -11.15 -16.00
C SER A 61 -35.30 -10.30 -15.14
N ALA A 62 -36.38 -9.82 -15.75
CA ALA A 62 -37.37 -8.92 -15.18
C ALA A 62 -37.79 -9.29 -13.74
N PRO A 63 -38.17 -8.30 -12.90
CA PRO A 63 -38.50 -8.53 -11.50
C PRO A 63 -39.58 -9.60 -11.31
N GLN A 64 -39.19 -10.74 -10.76
CA GLN A 64 -40.10 -11.70 -10.13
C GLN A 64 -40.49 -11.12 -8.75
N PRO A 65 -41.76 -11.26 -8.27
CA PRO A 65 -42.17 -10.69 -6.99
C PRO A 65 -41.23 -11.14 -5.87
N PRO A 66 -40.78 -10.23 -4.99
CA PRO A 66 -39.74 -10.56 -4.03
C PRO A 66 -40.28 -11.61 -3.04
N ALA A 67 -39.76 -12.83 -3.13
CA ALA A 67 -39.67 -13.67 -1.94
C ALA A 67 -38.80 -12.89 -0.94
N SER A 68 -39.32 -12.68 0.27
CA SER A 68 -38.65 -11.98 1.38
C SER A 68 -37.21 -12.46 1.53
N SER A 69 -36.33 -11.77 0.82
CA SER A 69 -34.90 -11.94 0.90
C SER A 69 -34.50 -11.01 2.03
N ALA A 70 -33.94 -11.57 3.10
CA ALA A 70 -33.31 -10.77 4.13
C ALA A 70 -32.42 -9.73 3.43
N SER A 71 -32.64 -8.45 3.74
CA SER A 71 -31.75 -7.38 3.30
C SER A 71 -30.31 -7.86 3.47
N PRO A 72 -29.42 -7.73 2.46
CA PRO A 72 -28.01 -7.90 2.74
C PRO A 72 -27.72 -6.99 3.93
N ALA A 73 -27.22 -7.57 5.02
CA ALA A 73 -26.83 -6.82 6.19
C ALA A 73 -25.91 -5.71 5.66
N ALA A 74 -26.30 -4.45 5.85
CA ALA A 74 -25.54 -3.32 5.36
C ALA A 74 -24.09 -3.51 5.84
N GLU A 75 -23.17 -3.77 4.92
CA GLU A 75 -21.76 -3.88 5.28
C GLU A 75 -21.38 -2.58 5.98
N PRO A 76 -20.63 -2.64 7.09
CA PRO A 76 -20.23 -1.44 7.80
C PRO A 76 -19.52 -0.49 6.80
N GLN A 77 -20.06 0.70 6.61
CA GLN A 77 -19.47 1.65 5.67
C GLN A 77 -18.14 2.19 6.21
N ALA A 78 -17.14 2.30 5.34
CA ALA A 78 -15.90 2.96 5.69
C ALA A 78 -16.12 4.48 5.70
N VAL A 79 -15.63 5.16 6.73
CA VAL A 79 -15.81 6.60 6.95
C VAL A 79 -14.45 7.28 7.05
N VAL A 80 -14.36 8.50 6.54
CA VAL A 80 -13.18 9.35 6.67
C VAL A 80 -13.23 10.06 8.03
N VAL A 81 -12.23 9.79 8.86
CA VAL A 81 -11.98 10.47 10.12
C VAL A 81 -10.91 11.53 9.90
N SER A 82 -11.19 12.75 10.34
CA SER A 82 -10.22 13.84 10.30
C SER A 82 -9.11 13.60 11.32
N GLY A 83 -7.87 13.71 10.88
CA GLY A 83 -6.67 13.76 11.74
C GLY A 83 -5.97 15.11 11.63
N ALA A 84 -6.72 16.18 11.34
CA ALA A 84 -6.14 17.51 11.16
C ALA A 84 -5.34 17.97 12.40
N PRO A 85 -4.16 18.60 12.21
CA PRO A 85 -3.57 19.01 10.94
C PRO A 85 -2.84 17.89 10.17
N GLY A 86 -2.61 16.74 10.80
CA GLY A 86 -1.73 15.68 10.31
C GLY A 86 -2.21 14.89 9.10
N GLY A 87 -3.52 14.83 8.82
CA GLY A 87 -4.05 14.15 7.65
C GLY A 87 -5.47 13.61 7.80
N THR A 88 -5.75 12.50 7.14
CA THR A 88 -7.05 11.80 7.22
C THR A 88 -6.85 10.29 7.36
N VAL A 89 -7.82 9.63 7.98
CA VAL A 89 -7.82 8.18 8.18
C VAL A 89 -9.15 7.60 7.72
N VAL A 90 -9.13 6.60 6.84
CA VAL A 90 -10.33 5.86 6.43
C VAL A 90 -10.48 4.65 7.34
N VAL A 91 -11.62 4.55 8.02
CA VAL A 91 -11.85 3.56 9.08
C VAL A 91 -13.20 2.90 8.88
N ARG A 92 -13.29 1.62 9.22
CA ARG A 92 -14.55 0.85 9.25
C ARG A 92 -14.69 0.15 10.60
N CYS A 93 -15.91 0.01 11.11
CA CYS A 93 -16.16 -0.79 12.31
C CYS A 93 -16.42 -2.26 11.97
N GLU A 94 -15.70 -3.16 12.62
CA GLU A 94 -15.98 -4.60 12.63
C GLU A 94 -16.46 -4.96 14.05
N GLY A 95 -17.79 -4.93 14.24
CA GLY A 95 -18.38 -4.96 15.57
C GLY A 95 -18.02 -3.70 16.37
N ALA A 96 -17.40 -3.88 17.53
CA ALA A 96 -16.92 -2.78 18.38
C ALA A 96 -15.46 -2.37 18.09
N THR A 97 -14.79 -3.05 17.16
CA THR A 97 -13.38 -2.85 16.86
C THR A 97 -13.22 -2.00 15.60
N PRO A 98 -12.55 -0.85 15.67
CA PRO A 98 -12.24 -0.08 14.47
C PRO A 98 -11.13 -0.76 13.67
N ARG A 99 -11.30 -0.83 12.35
CA ARG A 99 -10.33 -1.33 11.39
C ARG A 99 -9.91 -0.19 10.48
N ILE A 100 -8.62 0.13 10.49
CA ILE A 100 -8.03 1.12 9.59
C ILE A 100 -7.99 0.52 8.18
N VAL A 101 -8.58 1.23 7.23
CA VAL A 101 -8.56 0.87 5.81
C VAL A 101 -7.38 1.54 5.12
N SER A 102 -7.18 2.83 5.39
CA SER A 102 -6.04 3.60 4.91
C SER A 102 -5.79 4.84 5.78
N ALA A 103 -4.60 5.41 5.68
CA ALA A 103 -4.24 6.69 6.27
C ALA A 103 -3.48 7.52 5.22
N SER A 104 -3.78 8.82 5.15
CA SER A 104 -3.18 9.74 4.19
C SER A 104 -2.68 10.98 4.93
N PRO A 105 -1.35 11.15 5.05
CA PRO A 105 -0.77 12.35 5.67
C PRO A 105 -1.13 13.62 4.89
N ALA A 106 -1.28 14.72 5.61
CA ALA A 106 -1.32 16.05 5.02
C ALA A 106 0.07 16.44 4.50
N GLN A 107 0.11 17.47 3.67
CA GLN A 107 1.37 18.04 3.18
C GLN A 107 2.28 18.48 4.34
N GLY A 108 3.55 18.07 4.30
CA GLY A 108 4.52 18.36 5.36
C GLY A 108 4.44 17.41 6.56
N PHE A 109 3.55 16.41 6.54
CA PHE A 109 3.46 15.36 7.55
C PHE A 109 3.84 14.00 6.97
N GLU A 110 4.40 13.15 7.81
CA GLU A 110 4.69 11.75 7.53
C GLU A 110 3.88 10.82 8.44
N LEU A 111 3.59 9.61 7.95
CA LEU A 111 2.97 8.56 8.75
C LEU A 111 4.07 7.78 9.45
N LYS A 112 4.20 7.90 10.78
CA LYS A 112 5.22 7.14 11.54
C LYS A 112 4.80 5.71 11.83
N GLU A 113 3.63 5.53 12.43
CA GLU A 113 3.15 4.18 12.77
C GLU A 113 1.62 4.14 12.86
N SER A 114 1.03 3.10 12.28
CA SER A 114 -0.37 2.73 12.47
C SER A 114 -0.41 1.45 13.28
N GLY A 115 -0.95 1.52 14.49
CA GLY A 115 -0.85 0.43 15.46
C GLY A 115 -2.02 0.41 16.43
N SER A 116 -1.82 -0.22 17.58
CA SER A 116 -2.80 -0.27 18.66
C SER A 116 -2.12 0.03 19.98
N ASP A 117 -2.62 1.01 20.72
CA ASP A 117 -2.15 1.40 22.05
C ASP A 117 -3.25 1.05 23.05
N ASP A 118 -2.92 0.32 24.11
CA ASP A 118 -3.91 -0.24 25.05
C ASP A 118 -5.06 -1.01 24.36
N GLY A 119 -4.78 -1.64 23.20
CA GLY A 119 -5.78 -2.36 22.40
C GLY A 119 -6.72 -1.45 21.59
N ARG A 120 -6.48 -0.14 21.55
CA ARG A 120 -7.20 0.83 20.72
C ARG A 120 -6.37 1.19 19.48
N PRO A 121 -6.90 0.93 18.27
CA PRO A 121 -6.25 1.35 17.02
C PRO A 121 -6.00 2.85 16.97
N ARG A 122 -4.77 3.23 16.57
CA ARG A 122 -4.33 4.62 16.43
C ARG A 122 -3.49 4.84 15.18
N VAL A 123 -3.48 6.08 14.71
CA VAL A 123 -2.65 6.56 13.60
C VAL A 123 -1.91 7.79 14.06
N ARG A 124 -0.60 7.85 13.80
CA ARG A 124 0.27 8.95 14.21
C ARG A 124 0.88 9.64 12.99
N PHE A 125 0.65 10.95 12.87
CA PHE A 125 1.23 11.81 11.84
C PHE A 125 2.25 12.75 12.47
N GLU A 126 3.41 12.93 11.87
CA GLU A 126 4.47 13.80 12.40
C GLU A 126 4.88 14.82 11.35
N GLY A 127 5.10 16.07 11.73
CA GLY A 127 5.50 17.12 10.78
C GLY A 127 5.98 18.38 11.49
N GLY A 128 7.16 18.87 11.09
CA GLY A 128 7.82 19.97 11.81
C GLY A 128 8.12 19.55 13.26
N ASP A 129 7.73 20.39 14.22
CA ASP A 129 7.92 20.15 15.65
C ASP A 129 6.64 19.62 16.33
N ILE A 130 5.70 19.06 15.56
CA ILE A 130 4.43 18.53 16.06
C ILE A 130 4.14 17.10 15.64
N GLU A 131 3.53 16.36 16.57
CA GLU A 131 3.00 15.03 16.38
C GLU A 131 1.48 15.06 16.57
N VAL A 132 0.74 14.37 15.69
CA VAL A 132 -0.72 14.28 15.72
C VAL A 132 -1.13 12.82 15.89
N ASP A 133 -1.72 12.51 17.05
CA ASP A 133 -2.25 11.21 17.39
C ASP A 133 -3.77 11.14 17.13
N VAL A 134 -4.20 10.18 16.33
CA VAL A 134 -5.61 9.93 16.03
C VAL A 134 -6.01 8.59 16.64
N ARG A 135 -6.75 8.62 17.74
CA ARG A 135 -7.26 7.43 18.42
C ARG A 135 -8.65 7.07 17.90
N LEU A 136 -8.85 5.82 17.54
CA LEU A 136 -10.07 5.37 16.88
C LEU A 136 -10.93 4.52 17.82
N THR A 137 -12.24 4.77 17.77
CA THR A 137 -13.26 3.99 18.47
C THR A 137 -14.48 3.77 17.58
N CYS A 138 -15.32 2.80 17.94
CA CYS A 138 -16.60 2.56 17.27
C CYS A 138 -17.74 2.87 18.25
N ALA A 139 -18.55 3.88 17.94
CA ALA A 139 -19.74 4.23 18.69
C ALA A 139 -20.98 3.86 17.87
N ASN A 140 -21.80 2.92 18.37
CA ASN A 140 -23.00 2.43 17.66
C ASN A 140 -22.71 1.93 16.22
N GLY A 141 -21.53 1.33 15.99
CA GLY A 141 -21.10 0.87 14.67
C GLY A 141 -20.56 1.96 13.73
N ALA A 142 -20.50 3.22 14.17
CA ALA A 142 -19.88 4.31 13.43
C ALA A 142 -18.45 4.58 13.94
N PRO A 143 -17.44 4.74 13.05
CA PRO A 143 -16.09 5.14 13.44
C PRO A 143 -16.07 6.56 14.02
N VAL A 144 -15.37 6.74 15.13
CA VAL A 144 -15.14 8.03 15.80
C VAL A 144 -13.64 8.18 16.08
N GLY A 145 -13.09 9.36 15.79
CA GLY A 145 -11.70 9.70 16.10
C GLY A 145 -11.58 10.75 17.19
N ASP A 146 -10.66 10.54 18.13
CA ASP A 146 -10.16 11.56 19.06
C ASP A 146 -8.77 12.00 18.57
N VAL A 147 -8.57 13.30 18.40
CA VAL A 147 -7.32 13.86 17.86
C VAL A 147 -6.57 14.58 18.96
N ARG A 148 -5.28 14.26 19.13
CA ARG A 148 -4.36 14.96 20.03
C ARG A 148 -3.16 15.47 19.25
N VAL A 149 -2.69 16.65 19.63
CA VAL A 149 -1.51 17.28 19.04
C VAL A 149 -0.51 17.49 20.15
N GLU A 150 0.69 16.96 19.96
CA GLU A 150 1.83 17.06 20.87
C GLU A 150 2.95 17.82 20.15
N HIS A 151 3.79 18.53 20.90
CA HIS A 151 5.01 19.13 20.34
C HIS A 151 6.20 18.22 20.69
N ASP A 152 7.11 18.02 19.75
CA ASP A 152 8.37 17.33 19.99
C ASP A 152 9.36 18.37 20.54
N ASP A 153 9.86 18.15 21.76
CA ASP A 153 10.76 19.06 22.50
C ASP A 153 12.26 18.87 22.13
#